data_AF-A0A8D8G8P2-F1
#
_entry.id   AF-A0A8D8G8P2-F1
#
_cell.length_a   1.000
_cell.length_b   1.000
_cell.length_c   1.000
_cell.angle_alpha   90.00
_cell.angle_beta   90.00
_cell.angle_gamma   90.00
#
_symmetry.space_group_name_H-M   'P 1'
#
loop_
_entity.id
_entity.type
_entity.pdbx_description
1 polymer ?
#
loop_
_entity_poly.entity_id
_entity_poly.type
_entity_poly.pdbx_seq_one_letter_code
_entity_poly.pdbx_strand_id
1 'polypeptide(L)'
;QSANMLLLQLCLLLAAATSALTDQLNICQDEFSTKGGFIVHHTNCRDYEDDAALAGAQFDEDHDLWIRNGTIEDIGQLLNGSLYNISKLRISDMVEAGNSPIEVFPIDSGRFSTLELTNDGIAELRIPEPDYRLTHLNVARNKLKVLGNVKELKVLKSLTFDGNELEHVSMDDFMEMPELFSISLAGNRIRTISAEQQIMIVKLRALDISDNQLSQLDVTQWKFPQLVSFYMHDNQLNRIVGLRGEFKNVWDISMGGTNRWDCAWFDKVLEYLKQDRKFAMKMFGDPLKCTEESRMEGFICCTNPKDDGENTV
;
A
#
# COMPACT_ATOMS: atom_id res chain seq x y z
N GLN A 1 2.68 59.45 42.17
CA GLN A 1 1.90 58.91 41.04
C GLN A 1 2.63 58.95 39.69
N SER A 2 3.71 59.72 39.52
CA SER A 2 4.49 59.76 38.26
C SER A 2 5.57 58.68 38.11
N ALA A 3 6.10 58.11 39.21
CA ALA A 3 7.13 57.05 39.14
C ALA A 3 6.57 55.68 38.70
N ASN A 4 5.31 55.37 39.06
CA ASN A 4 4.67 54.11 38.64
C ASN A 4 4.24 54.10 37.17
N MET A 5 4.04 55.27 36.55
CA MET A 5 3.68 55.36 35.13
C MET A 5 4.88 55.14 34.21
N LEU A 6 6.07 55.62 34.63
CA LEU A 6 7.34 55.38 33.94
C LEU A 6 7.79 53.92 34.06
N LEU A 7 7.57 53.26 35.21
CA LEU A 7 7.84 51.82 35.34
C LEU A 7 6.91 50.98 34.46
N LEU A 8 5.63 51.36 34.33
CA LEU A 8 4.68 50.65 33.46
C LEU A 8 5.02 50.82 31.97
N GLN A 9 5.47 52.01 31.56
CA GLN A 9 5.91 52.25 30.18
C GLN A 9 7.26 51.56 29.87
N LEU A 10 8.20 51.49 30.82
CA LEU A 10 9.43 50.70 30.63
C LEU A 10 9.14 49.20 30.58
N CYS A 11 8.21 48.68 31.40
CA CYS A 11 7.77 47.29 31.33
C CYS A 11 7.02 46.98 30.03
N LEU A 12 6.22 47.90 29.49
CA LEU A 12 5.55 47.72 28.20
C LEU A 12 6.52 47.82 27.01
N LEU A 13 7.56 48.67 27.09
CA LEU A 13 8.63 48.73 26.07
C LEU A 13 9.59 47.54 26.16
N LEU A 14 9.87 47.01 27.35
CA LEU A 14 10.60 45.74 27.52
C LEU A 14 9.74 44.55 27.10
N ALA A 15 8.44 44.53 27.39
CA ALA A 15 7.51 43.50 26.91
C ALA A 15 7.33 43.55 25.39
N ALA A 16 7.29 44.76 24.80
CA ALA A 16 7.23 44.96 23.35
C ALA A 16 8.58 44.68 22.67
N ALA A 17 9.71 44.86 23.37
CA ALA A 17 11.04 44.49 22.89
C ALA A 17 11.33 42.99 23.05
N THR A 18 10.65 42.31 23.99
CA THR A 18 10.65 40.83 24.11
C THR A 18 9.56 40.16 23.26
N SER A 19 8.60 40.92 22.70
CA SER A 19 7.65 40.42 21.69
C SER A 19 8.08 40.75 20.25
N ALA A 20 9.28 41.30 20.06
CA ALA A 20 9.84 41.64 18.75
C ALA A 20 11.17 40.93 18.44
N LEU A 21 11.67 40.09 19.34
CA LEU A 21 12.77 39.16 19.10
C LEU A 21 12.51 37.90 19.93
N THR A 22 12.50 36.76 19.24
CA THR A 22 12.29 35.38 19.73
C THR A 22 10.84 34.86 19.83
N ASP A 23 10.04 35.05 18.77
CA ASP A 23 9.25 33.93 18.20
C ASP A 23 10.06 33.21 17.10
N GLN A 24 11.39 33.20 17.22
CA GLN A 24 12.16 32.05 16.78
C GLN A 24 11.89 30.93 17.80
N LEU A 25 10.66 30.42 17.78
CA LEU A 25 10.39 29.09 18.28
C LEU A 25 11.33 28.20 17.46
N ASN A 26 12.34 27.62 18.11
CA ASN A 26 13.19 26.62 17.47
C ASN A 26 12.28 25.45 17.08
N ILE A 27 11.77 25.45 15.84
CA ILE A 27 11.05 24.34 15.21
C ILE A 27 12.07 23.28 14.81
N CYS A 28 12.82 22.81 15.80
CA CYS A 28 13.78 21.72 15.71
C CYS A 28 13.93 21.18 17.14
N GLN A 29 13.04 20.28 17.52
CA GLN A 29 13.42 19.19 18.40
C GLN A 29 13.56 17.98 17.48
N ASP A 30 14.79 17.71 17.05
CA ASP A 30 15.23 16.50 16.35
C ASP A 30 14.27 15.97 15.24
N GLU A 31 14.66 16.19 13.96
CA GLU A 31 14.16 15.47 12.76
C GLU A 31 12.85 15.94 12.07
N PHE A 32 12.21 17.05 12.46
CA PHE A 32 11.02 17.54 11.76
C PHE A 32 10.74 19.05 11.91
N SER A 33 10.04 19.62 10.91
CA SER A 33 9.45 20.96 10.95
C SER A 33 7.93 20.86 11.09
N THR A 34 7.31 21.62 11.99
CA THR A 34 5.84 21.70 12.15
C THR A 34 5.31 23.13 12.03
N LYS A 35 4.39 23.38 11.08
CA LYS A 35 3.59 24.62 11.04
C LYS A 35 2.35 24.43 10.13
N GLY A 36 1.20 24.98 10.51
CA GLY A 36 -0.03 24.91 9.71
C GLY A 36 -0.67 23.51 9.59
N GLY A 37 -0.30 22.56 10.46
CA GLY A 37 -0.75 21.15 10.38
C GLY A 37 0.30 20.23 9.74
N PHE A 38 1.12 20.76 8.82
CA PHE A 38 2.15 19.97 8.16
C PHE A 38 3.28 19.56 9.11
N ILE A 39 3.71 18.31 8.95
CA ILE A 39 4.94 17.77 9.51
C ILE A 39 5.83 17.36 8.34
N VAL A 40 6.95 18.08 8.17
CA VAL A 40 7.95 17.76 7.16
C VAL A 40 9.17 17.16 7.84
N HIS A 41 9.55 15.95 7.47
CA HIS A 41 10.80 15.34 7.93
C HIS A 41 11.89 15.56 6.89
N HIS A 42 12.97 16.23 7.30
CA HIS A 42 14.20 16.38 6.52
C HIS A 42 15.41 16.40 7.46
N THR A 43 16.57 15.91 7.01
CA THR A 43 17.80 15.88 7.81
C THR A 43 18.46 17.24 8.03
N ASN A 44 17.96 18.30 7.37
CA ASN A 44 18.44 19.69 7.45
C ASN A 44 17.27 20.69 7.44
N CYS A 45 16.32 20.56 8.36
CA CYS A 45 15.14 21.44 8.43
C CYS A 45 15.52 22.91 8.67
N ARG A 46 15.45 23.72 7.62
CA ARG A 46 15.14 25.16 7.67
C ARG A 46 14.16 25.45 6.53
N ASP A 47 13.14 26.26 6.81
CA ASP A 47 12.31 26.96 5.80
C ASP A 47 11.22 26.16 5.03
N TYR A 48 10.68 25.05 5.57
CA TYR A 48 9.55 24.31 4.95
C TYR A 48 8.26 24.46 5.77
N GLU A 49 7.68 25.66 5.74
CA GLU A 49 6.56 26.04 6.63
C GLU A 49 5.17 25.95 6.00
N ASP A 50 5.07 25.94 4.66
CA ASP A 50 3.83 25.87 3.89
C ASP A 50 4.08 25.41 2.44
N ASP A 51 3.02 25.23 1.65
CA ASP A 51 3.09 24.84 0.22
C ASP A 51 3.99 25.79 -0.59
N ALA A 52 3.98 27.09 -0.30
CA ALA A 52 4.81 28.08 -1.00
C ALA A 52 6.29 27.96 -0.64
N ALA A 53 6.60 27.64 0.61
CA ALA A 53 7.94 27.42 1.12
C ALA A 53 8.53 26.10 0.56
N LEU A 54 7.73 25.03 0.52
CA LEU A 54 8.06 23.78 -0.18
C LEU A 54 8.28 24.02 -1.70
N ALA A 55 7.44 24.84 -2.33
CA ALA A 55 7.57 25.19 -3.75
C ALA A 55 8.76 26.09 -4.08
N GLY A 56 9.45 26.66 -3.08
CA GLY A 56 10.68 27.45 -3.22
C GLY A 56 11.94 26.73 -2.73
N ALA A 57 11.79 25.54 -2.14
CA ALA A 57 12.89 24.73 -1.60
C ALA A 57 13.89 24.31 -2.68
N GLN A 58 15.17 24.24 -2.34
CA GLN A 58 16.19 23.57 -3.16
C GLN A 58 16.75 22.40 -2.36
N PHE A 59 16.67 21.21 -2.95
CA PHE A 59 17.20 19.96 -2.39
C PHE A 59 18.53 19.66 -3.09
N ASP A 60 19.63 19.58 -2.34
CA ASP A 60 20.95 19.25 -2.87
C ASP A 60 21.15 17.73 -2.83
N GLU A 61 20.90 17.05 -3.95
CA GLU A 61 21.00 15.58 -4.18
C GLU A 61 19.86 14.70 -3.60
N ASP A 62 19.88 13.40 -3.96
CA ASP A 62 18.86 12.35 -3.74
C ASP A 62 18.30 12.30 -2.31
N HIS A 63 17.30 13.13 -2.03
CA HIS A 63 16.70 13.24 -0.71
C HIS A 63 15.35 12.52 -0.59
N ASP A 64 15.10 12.01 0.62
CA ASP A 64 13.81 11.50 1.06
C ASP A 64 13.01 12.67 1.65
N LEU A 65 11.87 13.00 1.05
CA LEU A 65 10.93 13.98 1.60
C LEU A 65 9.73 13.24 2.19
N TRP A 66 9.39 13.55 3.45
CA TRP A 66 8.17 13.04 4.06
C TRP A 66 7.27 14.18 4.53
N ILE A 67 6.05 14.20 4.02
CA ILE A 67 4.99 15.14 4.36
C ILE A 67 3.89 14.38 5.11
N ARG A 68 3.51 14.85 6.31
CA ARG A 68 2.47 14.23 7.13
C ARG A 68 1.51 15.26 7.72
N ASN A 69 0.24 14.87 7.89
CA ASN A 69 -0.79 15.60 8.67
C ASN A 69 -1.18 17.02 8.17
N GLY A 70 -1.03 17.32 6.88
CA GLY A 70 -1.27 18.67 6.32
C GLY A 70 -2.32 18.74 5.19
N THR A 71 -2.43 19.91 4.56
CA THR A 71 -3.36 20.19 3.45
C THR A 71 -2.60 20.58 2.18
N ILE A 72 -2.33 19.65 1.27
CA ILE A 72 -1.73 20.04 -0.02
C ILE A 72 -2.84 20.59 -0.93
N GLU A 73 -2.85 21.90 -1.19
CA GLU A 73 -3.91 22.54 -2.00
C GLU A 73 -3.80 22.16 -3.49
N ASP A 74 -2.58 22.13 -4.03
CA ASP A 74 -2.30 21.72 -5.42
C ASP A 74 -1.03 20.84 -5.49
N ILE A 75 -1.26 19.52 -5.47
CA ILE A 75 -0.17 18.53 -5.61
C ILE A 75 0.54 18.65 -6.96
N GLY A 76 -0.15 19.07 -8.01
CA GLY A 76 0.43 19.23 -9.35
C GLY A 76 1.43 20.39 -9.39
N GLN A 77 1.10 21.51 -8.75
CA GLN A 77 2.01 22.64 -8.60
C GLN A 77 3.22 22.28 -7.74
N LEU A 78 3.00 21.60 -6.61
CA LEU A 78 4.08 21.13 -5.73
C LEU A 78 5.06 20.24 -6.49
N LEU A 79 4.52 19.27 -7.23
CA LEU A 79 5.32 18.39 -8.06
C LEU A 79 6.05 19.20 -9.14
N ASN A 80 5.39 20.01 -9.96
CA ASN A 80 6.01 20.73 -11.09
C ASN A 80 7.01 21.85 -10.71
N GLY A 81 7.12 22.20 -9.43
CA GLY A 81 8.06 23.20 -8.92
C GLY A 81 9.37 22.61 -8.36
N SER A 82 9.63 22.91 -7.09
CA SER A 82 10.90 22.73 -6.37
C SER A 82 11.36 21.30 -6.08
N LEU A 83 10.52 20.28 -6.32
CA LEU A 83 10.84 18.89 -5.95
C LEU A 83 11.71 18.15 -7.00
N TYR A 84 12.40 18.86 -7.90
CA TYR A 84 13.12 18.27 -9.02
C TYR A 84 14.26 17.31 -8.63
N ASN A 85 14.83 17.47 -7.43
CA ASN A 85 15.94 16.65 -6.91
C ASN A 85 15.49 15.59 -5.89
N ILE A 86 14.19 15.40 -5.67
CA ILE A 86 13.69 14.37 -4.75
C ILE A 86 13.46 13.07 -5.51
N SER A 87 14.08 11.99 -5.04
CA SER A 87 13.87 10.64 -5.58
C SER A 87 13.00 9.76 -4.70
N LYS A 88 12.80 10.10 -3.42
CA LYS A 88 11.83 9.39 -2.57
C LYS A 88 10.87 10.38 -1.94
N LEU A 89 9.60 10.22 -2.24
CA LEU A 89 8.54 11.04 -1.68
C LEU A 89 7.59 10.17 -0.86
N ARG A 90 7.35 10.60 0.37
CA ARG A 90 6.37 10.04 1.29
C ARG A 90 5.33 11.11 1.60
N ILE A 91 4.06 10.79 1.40
CA ILE A 91 2.93 11.59 1.85
C ILE A 91 2.04 10.66 2.67
N SER A 92 1.57 11.13 3.82
CA SER A 92 0.71 10.33 4.66
C SER A 92 -0.25 11.12 5.53
N ASP A 93 -1.42 10.53 5.76
CA ASP A 93 -2.44 11.03 6.69
C ASP A 93 -2.98 12.42 6.31
N MET A 94 -3.16 12.69 5.02
CA MET A 94 -3.78 13.93 4.52
C MET A 94 -5.31 13.99 4.71
N VAL A 95 -5.95 12.90 5.14
CA VAL A 95 -7.42 12.84 5.37
C VAL A 95 -7.78 13.06 6.85
N GLU A 96 -6.80 13.29 7.72
CA GLU A 96 -7.06 13.60 9.13
C GLU A 96 -7.60 15.04 9.31
N ALA A 97 -8.51 15.22 10.27
CA ALA A 97 -8.92 16.50 10.85
C ALA A 97 -9.25 17.69 9.89
N GLY A 98 -10.06 17.46 8.85
CA GLY A 98 -10.68 18.55 8.07
C GLY A 98 -9.89 18.99 6.83
N ASN A 99 -8.86 18.24 6.48
CA ASN A 99 -8.06 18.45 5.28
C ASN A 99 -8.78 17.95 4.01
N SER A 100 -8.46 18.56 2.86
CA SER A 100 -9.00 18.10 1.56
C SER A 100 -8.18 16.91 1.05
N PRO A 101 -8.82 15.82 0.57
CA PRO A 101 -8.11 14.65 0.06
C PRO A 101 -7.41 14.93 -1.27
N ILE A 102 -6.31 14.24 -1.53
CA ILE A 102 -5.65 14.26 -2.85
C ILE A 102 -6.38 13.30 -3.77
N GLU A 103 -7.52 13.71 -4.35
CA GLU A 103 -8.36 12.80 -5.15
C GLU A 103 -7.62 12.16 -6.34
N VAL A 104 -6.76 12.93 -7.01
CA VAL A 104 -5.96 12.47 -8.16
C VAL A 104 -4.49 12.74 -7.90
N PHE A 105 -3.66 11.70 -7.92
CA PHE A 105 -2.21 11.85 -7.80
C PHE A 105 -1.53 11.63 -9.17
N PRO A 106 -0.88 12.67 -9.73
CA PRO A 106 -0.08 12.50 -10.95
C PRO A 106 1.28 11.91 -10.59
N ILE A 107 1.51 10.65 -10.98
CA ILE A 107 2.83 10.04 -10.85
C ILE A 107 3.74 10.69 -11.89
N ASP A 108 4.74 11.46 -11.44
CA ASP A 108 5.79 11.90 -12.36
C ASP A 108 6.92 10.88 -12.39
N SER A 109 6.86 10.10 -13.45
CA SER A 109 7.72 8.97 -13.71
C SER A 109 9.18 9.28 -13.98
N GLY A 110 9.50 10.54 -14.26
CA GLY A 110 10.88 10.98 -14.49
C GLY A 110 11.65 11.26 -13.21
N ARG A 111 10.95 11.34 -12.06
CA ARG A 111 11.51 11.90 -10.82
C ARG A 111 11.74 10.87 -9.74
N PHE A 112 10.69 10.13 -9.38
CA PHE A 112 10.72 9.33 -8.16
C PHE A 112 11.21 7.90 -8.42
N SER A 113 12.13 7.46 -7.57
CA SER A 113 12.50 6.05 -7.41
C SER A 113 11.58 5.31 -6.43
N THR A 114 11.02 6.03 -5.46
CA THR A 114 10.09 5.54 -4.44
C THR A 114 8.97 6.56 -4.21
N LEU A 115 7.73 6.08 -4.25
CA LEU A 115 6.54 6.81 -3.84
C LEU A 115 5.78 6.04 -2.77
N GLU A 116 5.57 6.67 -1.63
CA GLU A 116 4.72 6.14 -0.56
C GLU A 116 3.62 7.17 -0.25
N LEU A 117 2.38 6.86 -0.60
CA LEU A 117 1.23 7.74 -0.50
C LEU A 117 0.16 7.00 0.32
N THR A 118 0.17 7.18 1.63
CA THR A 118 -0.63 6.33 2.53
C THR A 118 -1.70 7.14 3.24
N ASN A 119 -2.97 6.73 3.11
CA ASN A 119 -4.09 7.40 3.78
C ASN A 119 -4.25 8.88 3.36
N ASP A 120 -4.15 9.14 2.06
CA ASP A 120 -4.20 10.49 1.46
C ASP A 120 -5.50 10.78 0.69
N GLY A 121 -6.41 9.80 0.63
CA GLY A 121 -7.71 9.94 -0.02
C GLY A 121 -7.67 9.78 -1.54
N ILE A 122 -6.60 9.20 -2.08
CA ILE A 122 -6.38 9.06 -3.53
C ILE A 122 -7.41 8.12 -4.15
N ALA A 123 -8.15 8.62 -5.13
CA ALA A 123 -9.14 7.86 -5.90
C ALA A 123 -8.63 7.47 -7.30
N GLU A 124 -7.65 8.20 -7.84
CA GLU A 124 -7.06 7.94 -9.16
C GLU A 124 -5.55 8.20 -9.16
N LEU A 125 -4.79 7.28 -9.78
CA LEU A 125 -3.40 7.48 -10.13
C LEU A 125 -3.30 7.83 -11.61
N ARG A 126 -2.75 9.00 -11.91
CA ARG A 126 -2.44 9.40 -13.29
C ARG A 126 -0.99 9.04 -13.59
N ILE A 127 -0.80 7.94 -14.30
CA ILE A 127 0.52 7.40 -14.66
C ILE A 127 0.80 7.74 -16.14
N PRO A 128 1.75 8.65 -16.43
CA PRO A 128 2.13 8.97 -17.80
C PRO A 128 2.96 7.83 -18.41
N GLU A 129 2.76 7.61 -19.70
CA GLU A 129 3.52 6.63 -20.47
C GLU A 129 4.92 7.15 -20.83
N PRO A 130 5.95 6.31 -20.80
CA PRO A 130 6.24 5.23 -19.84
C PRO A 130 7.15 5.69 -18.68
N ASP A 131 7.11 4.98 -17.55
CA ASP A 131 7.92 5.27 -16.36
C ASP A 131 9.19 4.42 -16.28
N TYR A 132 10.31 5.11 -16.07
CA TYR A 132 11.64 4.51 -16.13
C TYR A 132 12.41 4.55 -14.81
N ARG A 133 11.85 5.12 -13.74
CA ARG A 133 12.58 5.27 -12.46
C ARG A 133 11.87 4.64 -11.28
N LEU A 134 10.55 4.59 -11.28
CA LEU A 134 9.80 4.16 -10.12
C LEU A 134 10.01 2.67 -9.85
N THR A 135 10.67 2.36 -8.73
CA THR A 135 10.97 0.99 -8.29
C THR A 135 10.06 0.52 -7.16
N HIS A 136 9.53 1.44 -6.36
CA HIS A 136 8.66 1.13 -5.23
C HIS A 136 7.45 2.08 -5.24
N LEU A 137 6.26 1.51 -5.31
CA LEU A 137 5.00 2.24 -5.22
C LEU A 137 4.17 1.65 -4.09
N ASN A 138 3.88 2.48 -3.09
CA ASN A 138 2.94 2.16 -2.02
C ASN A 138 1.83 3.20 -2.00
N VAL A 139 0.60 2.77 -2.24
CA VAL A 139 -0.61 3.62 -2.23
C VAL A 139 -1.64 3.08 -1.26
N ALA A 140 -1.18 2.48 -0.16
CA ALA A 140 -2.05 1.81 0.79
C ALA A 140 -3.05 2.77 1.48
N ARG A 141 -4.20 2.24 1.90
CA ARG A 141 -5.25 2.94 2.66
C ARG A 141 -5.83 4.16 1.92
N ASN A 142 -5.91 4.10 0.60
CA ASN A 142 -6.55 5.13 -0.22
C ASN A 142 -7.96 4.68 -0.67
N LYS A 143 -8.47 5.27 -1.76
CA LYS A 143 -9.83 5.06 -2.31
C LYS A 143 -9.78 4.52 -3.75
N LEU A 144 -8.69 3.90 -4.15
CA LEU A 144 -8.48 3.39 -5.51
C LEU A 144 -9.45 2.25 -5.82
N LYS A 145 -10.17 2.36 -6.92
CA LYS A 145 -11.10 1.31 -7.43
C LYS A 145 -10.52 0.48 -8.56
N VAL A 146 -9.46 0.97 -9.19
CA VAL A 146 -8.72 0.33 -10.27
C VAL A 146 -7.22 0.51 -10.04
N LEU A 147 -6.41 -0.38 -10.62
CA LEU A 147 -4.94 -0.25 -10.56
C LEU A 147 -4.44 0.98 -11.33
N GLY A 148 -5.16 1.41 -12.37
CA GLY A 148 -4.69 2.42 -13.33
C GLY A 148 -3.67 1.82 -14.31
N ASN A 149 -2.88 2.67 -14.96
CA ASN A 149 -1.88 2.26 -15.94
C ASN A 149 -0.57 1.76 -15.31
N VAL A 150 -0.64 0.95 -14.24
CA VAL A 150 0.55 0.42 -13.54
C VAL A 150 1.47 -0.41 -14.44
N LYS A 151 0.90 -0.99 -15.51
CA LYS A 151 1.65 -1.68 -16.55
C LYS A 151 2.77 -0.82 -17.18
N GLU A 152 2.67 0.51 -17.10
CA GLU A 152 3.66 1.45 -17.62
C GLU A 152 4.88 1.62 -16.70
N LEU A 153 4.81 1.11 -15.46
CA LEU A 153 5.88 1.14 -14.48
C LEU A 153 6.86 -0.04 -14.70
N LYS A 154 7.55 -0.05 -15.84
CA LYS A 154 8.31 -1.23 -16.34
C LYS A 154 9.45 -1.68 -15.42
N VAL A 155 10.00 -0.78 -14.60
CA VAL A 155 11.11 -1.05 -13.67
C VAL A 155 10.65 -1.26 -12.22
N LEU A 156 9.33 -1.30 -11.98
CA LEU A 156 8.77 -1.46 -10.65
C LEU A 156 9.13 -2.83 -10.06
N LYS A 157 9.58 -2.81 -8.81
CA LYS A 157 9.98 -4.00 -8.04
C LYS A 157 8.95 -4.35 -6.98
N SER A 158 8.33 -3.34 -6.37
CA SER A 158 7.33 -3.54 -5.31
C SER A 158 6.11 -2.66 -5.56
N LEU A 159 4.93 -3.28 -5.49
CA LEU A 159 3.63 -2.63 -5.62
C LEU A 159 2.74 -2.98 -4.41
N THR A 160 2.31 -1.97 -3.68
CA THR A 160 1.42 -2.11 -2.50
C THR A 160 0.17 -1.27 -2.68
N PHE A 161 -0.98 -1.92 -2.82
CA PHE A 161 -2.30 -1.30 -2.97
C PHE A 161 -3.24 -1.69 -1.82
N ASP A 162 -2.67 -2.03 -0.67
CA ASP A 162 -3.45 -2.57 0.45
C ASP A 162 -4.49 -1.59 0.97
N GLY A 163 -5.63 -2.07 1.46
CA GLY A 163 -6.63 -1.20 2.11
C GLY A 163 -7.31 -0.21 1.15
N ASN A 164 -7.42 -0.54 -0.13
CA ASN A 164 -8.13 0.25 -1.15
C ASN A 164 -9.52 -0.35 -1.43
N GLU A 165 -10.14 0.04 -2.55
CA GLU A 165 -11.49 -0.36 -2.95
C GLU A 165 -11.50 -1.13 -4.28
N LEU A 166 -10.40 -1.84 -4.60
CA LEU A 166 -10.31 -2.64 -5.82
C LEU A 166 -11.32 -3.78 -5.81
N GLU A 167 -12.11 -3.94 -6.89
CA GLU A 167 -13.09 -5.03 -7.02
C GLU A 167 -12.66 -6.12 -8.02
N HIS A 168 -11.85 -5.75 -9.02
CA HIS A 168 -11.36 -6.62 -10.08
C HIS A 168 -9.90 -6.34 -10.37
N VAL A 169 -9.13 -7.40 -10.61
CA VAL A 169 -7.71 -7.30 -11.00
C VAL A 169 -7.45 -8.20 -12.19
N SER A 170 -6.75 -7.68 -13.19
CA SER A 170 -6.20 -8.48 -14.28
C SER A 170 -4.72 -8.71 -14.04
N MET A 171 -4.28 -9.97 -14.05
CA MET A 171 -2.85 -10.29 -13.95
C MET A 171 -2.09 -9.91 -15.22
N ASP A 172 -2.80 -9.65 -16.32
CA ASP A 172 -2.24 -9.09 -17.56
C ASP A 172 -1.59 -7.72 -17.34
N ASP A 173 -2.08 -6.93 -16.37
CA ASP A 173 -1.52 -5.61 -16.05
C ASP A 173 -0.08 -5.69 -15.54
N PHE A 174 0.36 -6.85 -15.06
CA PHE A 174 1.71 -7.07 -14.55
C PHE A 174 2.64 -7.78 -15.54
N MET A 175 2.13 -8.16 -16.74
CA MET A 175 2.89 -8.96 -17.71
C MET A 175 4.18 -8.27 -18.17
N GLU A 176 4.14 -6.96 -18.35
CA GLU A 176 5.27 -6.17 -18.87
C GLU A 176 6.13 -5.54 -17.76
N MET A 177 6.10 -6.11 -16.56
CA MET A 177 6.82 -5.61 -15.38
C MET A 177 7.84 -6.66 -14.90
N PRO A 178 8.95 -6.88 -15.65
CA PRO A 178 9.86 -8.00 -15.43
C PRO A 178 10.65 -7.92 -14.11
N GLU A 179 10.73 -6.72 -13.52
CA GLU A 179 11.43 -6.47 -12.27
C GLU A 179 10.57 -6.71 -11.02
N LEU A 180 9.26 -6.97 -11.17
CA LEU A 180 8.36 -7.17 -10.05
C LEU A 180 8.80 -8.34 -9.19
N PHE A 181 8.96 -8.03 -7.91
CA PHE A 181 9.38 -8.93 -6.85
C PHE A 181 8.27 -9.14 -5.82
N SER A 182 7.46 -8.11 -5.56
CA SER A 182 6.37 -8.16 -4.57
C SER A 182 5.12 -7.43 -5.08
N ILE A 183 3.97 -8.08 -4.93
CA ILE A 183 2.65 -7.50 -5.17
C ILE A 183 1.80 -7.71 -3.93
N SER A 184 1.26 -6.64 -3.38
CA SER A 184 0.32 -6.68 -2.25
C SER A 184 -0.96 -5.95 -2.61
N LEU A 185 -2.07 -6.67 -2.51
CA LEU A 185 -3.44 -6.23 -2.80
C LEU A 185 -4.36 -6.52 -1.59
N ALA A 186 -3.79 -6.62 -0.38
CA ALA A 186 -4.49 -7.08 0.80
C ALA A 186 -5.56 -6.08 1.26
N GLY A 187 -6.63 -6.52 1.90
CA GLY A 187 -7.62 -5.61 2.49
C GLY A 187 -8.39 -4.79 1.45
N ASN A 188 -8.66 -5.36 0.27
CA ASN A 188 -9.45 -4.74 -0.79
C ASN A 188 -10.86 -5.36 -0.86
N ARG A 189 -11.59 -5.15 -1.97
CA ARG A 189 -12.93 -5.73 -2.22
C ARG A 189 -12.90 -6.69 -3.41
N ILE A 190 -11.74 -7.31 -3.70
CA ILE A 190 -11.51 -8.05 -4.93
C ILE A 190 -12.38 -9.31 -4.94
N ARG A 191 -13.22 -9.43 -5.96
CA ARG A 191 -14.10 -10.60 -6.18
C ARG A 191 -13.59 -11.52 -7.27
N THR A 192 -12.82 -10.98 -8.21
CA THR A 192 -12.29 -11.71 -9.36
C THR A 192 -10.86 -11.25 -9.65
N ILE A 193 -9.97 -12.23 -9.80
CA ILE A 193 -8.67 -12.05 -10.43
C ILE A 193 -8.69 -12.85 -11.73
N SER A 194 -8.38 -12.20 -12.84
CA SER A 194 -8.40 -12.81 -14.18
C SER A 194 -7.02 -12.81 -14.83
N ALA A 195 -6.83 -13.69 -15.80
CA ALA A 195 -5.67 -13.71 -16.69
C ALA A 195 -6.13 -14.28 -18.03
N GLU A 196 -6.09 -13.49 -19.09
CA GLU A 196 -6.56 -13.91 -20.42
C GLU A 196 -5.52 -14.75 -21.17
N GLN A 197 -4.26 -14.64 -20.77
CA GLN A 197 -3.11 -15.31 -21.34
C GLN A 197 -2.15 -15.76 -20.25
N GLN A 198 -1.17 -16.57 -20.63
CA GLN A 198 -0.17 -17.05 -19.70
C GLN A 198 0.72 -15.89 -19.24
N ILE A 199 0.72 -15.61 -17.93
CA ILE A 199 1.48 -14.53 -17.30
C ILE A 199 2.77 -15.09 -16.73
N MET A 200 3.92 -14.49 -17.07
CA MET A 200 5.22 -14.91 -16.55
C MET A 200 5.93 -13.75 -15.85
N ILE A 201 5.97 -13.80 -14.52
CA ILE A 201 6.72 -12.84 -13.69
C ILE A 201 7.82 -13.61 -12.98
N VAL A 202 8.99 -13.66 -13.61
CA VAL A 202 10.09 -14.54 -13.19
C VAL A 202 10.62 -14.17 -11.80
N LYS A 203 10.63 -12.89 -11.45
CA LYS A 203 11.21 -12.38 -10.19
C LYS A 203 10.23 -12.33 -9.03
N LEU A 204 8.94 -12.58 -9.26
CA LEU A 204 7.91 -12.47 -8.22
C LEU A 204 8.18 -13.47 -7.10
N ARG A 205 8.29 -12.96 -5.87
CA ARG A 205 8.55 -13.75 -4.66
C ARG A 205 7.41 -13.71 -3.66
N ALA A 206 6.68 -12.60 -3.60
CA ALA A 206 5.56 -12.44 -2.69
C ALA A 206 4.31 -11.95 -3.45
N LEU A 207 3.20 -12.64 -3.21
CA LEU A 207 1.88 -12.23 -3.66
C LEU A 207 0.93 -12.26 -2.47
N ASP A 208 0.34 -11.11 -2.14
CA ASP A 208 -0.67 -10.99 -1.10
C ASP A 208 -2.01 -10.56 -1.71
N ILE A 209 -3.01 -11.43 -1.58
CA ILE A 209 -4.41 -11.20 -1.96
C ILE A 209 -5.34 -11.48 -0.77
N SER A 210 -4.80 -11.46 0.45
CA SER A 210 -5.55 -11.69 1.68
C SER A 210 -6.58 -10.60 1.95
N ASP A 211 -7.53 -10.89 2.85
CA ASP A 211 -8.56 -9.94 3.28
C ASP A 211 -9.30 -9.30 2.08
N ASN A 212 -9.92 -10.17 1.28
CA ASN A 212 -10.62 -9.82 0.04
C ASN A 212 -11.94 -10.61 -0.05
N GLN A 213 -12.61 -10.59 -1.21
CA GLN A 213 -13.93 -11.21 -1.42
C GLN A 213 -13.89 -12.32 -2.48
N LEU A 214 -12.73 -12.97 -2.67
CA LEU A 214 -12.56 -14.01 -3.68
C LEU A 214 -13.33 -15.28 -3.28
N SER A 215 -14.16 -15.79 -4.18
CA SER A 215 -14.88 -17.06 -3.98
C SER A 215 -14.21 -18.25 -4.67
N GLN A 216 -13.52 -17.99 -5.78
CA GLN A 216 -12.74 -18.95 -6.54
C GLN A 216 -11.48 -18.26 -7.07
N LEU A 217 -10.44 -19.04 -7.31
CA LEU A 217 -9.22 -18.56 -7.96
C LEU A 217 -8.71 -19.59 -8.97
N ASP A 218 -8.39 -19.14 -10.18
CA ASP A 218 -7.73 -19.94 -11.19
C ASP A 218 -6.33 -19.37 -11.44
N VAL A 219 -5.31 -20.17 -11.12
CA VAL A 219 -3.90 -19.81 -11.28
C VAL A 219 -3.22 -20.58 -12.41
N THR A 220 -3.98 -21.28 -13.27
CA THR A 220 -3.42 -22.10 -14.37
C THR A 220 -2.56 -21.31 -15.35
N GLN A 221 -2.90 -20.03 -15.56
CA GLN A 221 -2.16 -19.12 -16.43
C GLN A 221 -0.94 -18.49 -15.74
N TRP A 222 -0.74 -18.68 -14.44
CA TRP A 222 0.29 -17.99 -13.68
C TRP A 222 1.59 -18.79 -13.66
N LYS A 223 2.68 -18.21 -14.20
CA LYS A 223 4.03 -18.79 -14.20
C LYS A 223 4.96 -17.94 -13.35
N PHE A 224 4.95 -18.21 -12.04
CA PHE A 224 5.77 -17.50 -11.04
C PHE A 224 6.80 -18.44 -10.41
N PRO A 225 7.88 -18.80 -11.13
CA PRO A 225 8.81 -19.85 -10.71
C PRO A 225 9.59 -19.51 -9.43
N GLN A 226 9.67 -18.24 -9.05
CA GLN A 226 10.38 -17.78 -7.83
C GLN A 226 9.43 -17.43 -6.69
N LEU A 227 8.13 -17.70 -6.81
CA LEU A 227 7.16 -17.39 -5.77
C LEU A 227 7.47 -18.21 -4.51
N VAL A 228 7.55 -17.51 -3.38
CA VAL A 228 7.93 -18.04 -2.06
C VAL A 228 6.77 -17.89 -1.08
N SER A 229 6.17 -16.69 -1.07
CA SER A 229 5.09 -16.31 -0.17
C SER A 229 3.81 -16.09 -0.97
N PHE A 230 2.74 -16.77 -0.59
CA PHE A 230 1.42 -16.59 -1.18
C PHE A 230 0.33 -16.52 -0.10
N TYR A 231 -0.21 -15.33 0.12
CA TYR A 231 -1.20 -15.09 1.16
C TYR A 231 -2.57 -14.88 0.54
N MET A 232 -3.55 -15.68 0.97
CA MET A 232 -4.92 -15.66 0.48
C MET A 232 -5.94 -15.94 1.61
N HIS A 233 -5.52 -15.77 2.87
CA HIS A 233 -6.43 -15.88 4.02
C HIS A 233 -7.49 -14.79 4.00
N ASP A 234 -8.53 -14.98 4.81
CA ASP A 234 -9.61 -14.01 4.95
C ASP A 234 -10.26 -13.61 3.61
N ASN A 235 -10.53 -14.63 2.80
CA ASN A 235 -11.35 -14.51 1.59
C ASN A 235 -12.64 -15.33 1.76
N GLN A 236 -13.31 -15.66 0.66
CA GLN A 236 -14.46 -16.57 0.60
C GLN A 236 -14.14 -17.81 -0.26
N LEU A 237 -12.84 -18.14 -0.40
CA LEU A 237 -12.37 -19.15 -1.35
C LEU A 237 -12.88 -20.53 -0.94
N ASN A 238 -13.41 -21.27 -1.90
CA ASN A 238 -13.73 -22.69 -1.72
C ASN A 238 -12.79 -23.65 -2.44
N ARG A 239 -12.07 -23.20 -3.47
CA ARG A 239 -11.05 -23.98 -4.18
C ARG A 239 -10.12 -23.07 -4.98
N ILE A 240 -8.94 -23.59 -5.30
CA ILE A 240 -8.02 -23.00 -6.28
C ILE A 240 -7.75 -24.02 -7.40
N VAL A 241 -7.93 -23.59 -8.64
CA VAL A 241 -7.61 -24.37 -9.84
C VAL A 241 -6.18 -24.05 -10.27
N GLY A 242 -5.38 -25.06 -10.62
CA GLY A 242 -4.00 -24.87 -11.07
C GLY A 242 -2.95 -24.75 -9.96
N LEU A 243 -3.33 -24.80 -8.67
CA LEU A 243 -2.37 -24.70 -7.57
C LEU A 243 -1.28 -25.80 -7.61
N ARG A 244 -1.64 -26.99 -8.12
CA ARG A 244 -0.74 -28.14 -8.24
C ARG A 244 0.24 -27.95 -9.39
N GLY A 245 1.53 -27.87 -9.08
CA GLY A 245 2.62 -27.93 -10.05
C GLY A 245 3.15 -26.59 -10.55
N GLU A 246 2.40 -25.50 -10.36
CA GLU A 246 2.78 -24.15 -10.81
C GLU A 246 3.79 -23.48 -9.86
N PHE A 247 3.61 -23.63 -8.55
CA PHE A 247 4.41 -22.92 -7.54
C PHE A 247 5.35 -23.84 -6.75
N LYS A 248 6.47 -24.24 -7.36
CA LYS A 248 7.38 -25.24 -6.79
C LYS A 248 8.20 -24.77 -5.58
N ASN A 249 8.32 -23.47 -5.37
CA ASN A 249 9.15 -22.86 -4.33
C ASN A 249 8.32 -22.21 -3.20
N VAL A 250 6.99 -22.29 -3.26
CA VAL A 250 6.13 -21.73 -2.22
C VAL A 250 6.28 -22.56 -0.95
N TRP A 251 6.67 -21.89 0.12
CA TRP A 251 6.80 -22.48 1.44
C TRP A 251 6.12 -21.65 2.52
N ASP A 252 5.75 -20.40 2.24
CA ASP A 252 5.01 -19.54 3.16
C ASP A 252 3.63 -19.27 2.58
N ILE A 253 2.63 -19.99 3.09
CA ILE A 253 1.26 -19.88 2.59
C ILE A 253 0.32 -19.51 3.73
N SER A 254 -0.62 -18.62 3.44
CA SER A 254 -1.71 -18.34 4.36
C SER A 254 -3.04 -18.57 3.66
N MET A 255 -3.83 -19.50 4.19
CA MET A 255 -5.08 -19.98 3.59
C MET A 255 -6.24 -20.02 4.60
N GLY A 256 -5.98 -19.76 5.89
CA GLY A 256 -6.99 -19.80 6.95
C GLY A 256 -7.94 -18.60 6.94
N GLY A 257 -8.44 -18.23 8.12
CA GLY A 257 -9.37 -17.11 8.28
C GLY A 257 -10.78 -17.44 7.78
N THR A 258 -11.43 -16.51 7.09
CA THR A 258 -12.84 -16.65 6.62
C THR A 258 -13.05 -17.50 5.37
N ASN A 259 -12.00 -18.12 4.82
CA ASN A 259 -12.15 -19.00 3.66
C ASN A 259 -13.06 -20.19 3.95
N ARG A 260 -13.75 -20.68 2.91
CA ARG A 260 -14.74 -21.76 2.99
C ARG A 260 -14.33 -22.92 2.10
N TRP A 261 -13.14 -23.46 2.35
CA TRP A 261 -12.55 -24.51 1.52
C TRP A 261 -13.49 -25.72 1.40
N ASP A 262 -13.64 -26.24 0.18
CA ASP A 262 -14.26 -27.53 -0.05
C ASP A 262 -13.34 -28.62 0.53
N CYS A 263 -13.86 -29.44 1.44
CA CYS A 263 -13.02 -30.44 2.11
C CYS A 263 -12.44 -31.49 1.15
N ALA A 264 -13.15 -31.86 0.07
CA ALA A 264 -12.64 -32.83 -0.89
C ALA A 264 -11.50 -32.25 -1.74
N TRP A 265 -11.56 -30.96 -2.08
CA TRP A 265 -10.46 -30.23 -2.67
C TRP A 265 -9.28 -30.11 -1.69
N PHE A 266 -9.56 -29.73 -0.45
CA PHE A 266 -8.55 -29.51 0.57
C PHE A 266 -7.76 -30.80 0.88
N ASP A 267 -8.44 -31.95 0.99
CA ASP A 267 -7.79 -33.24 1.22
C ASP A 267 -6.82 -33.62 0.09
N LYS A 268 -7.20 -33.38 -1.16
CA LYS A 268 -6.32 -33.60 -2.33
C LYS A 268 -5.10 -32.69 -2.31
N VAL A 269 -5.28 -31.44 -1.90
CA VAL A 269 -4.17 -30.50 -1.74
C VAL A 269 -3.23 -30.99 -0.65
N LEU A 270 -3.74 -31.32 0.54
CA LEU A 270 -2.92 -31.86 1.63
C LEU A 270 -2.17 -33.14 1.24
N GLU A 271 -2.80 -34.06 0.51
CA GLU A 271 -2.15 -35.28 0.03
C GLU A 271 -0.96 -34.95 -0.89
N TYR A 272 -1.15 -34.04 -1.85
CA TYR A 272 -0.09 -33.59 -2.74
C TYR A 272 1.07 -32.94 -1.97
N LEU A 273 0.74 -32.07 -1.02
CA LEU A 273 1.72 -31.35 -0.19
C LEU A 273 2.56 -32.30 0.67
N LYS A 274 1.95 -33.37 1.20
CA LYS A 274 2.66 -34.39 1.98
C LYS A 274 3.64 -35.22 1.13
N GLN A 275 3.41 -35.32 -0.19
CA GLN A 275 4.24 -36.12 -1.09
C GLN A 275 5.47 -35.34 -1.61
N ASP A 276 5.36 -34.03 -1.82
CA ASP A 276 6.45 -33.22 -2.36
C ASP A 276 7.32 -32.61 -1.27
N ARG A 277 8.47 -33.22 -0.99
CA ARG A 277 9.43 -32.71 0.01
C ARG A 277 10.03 -31.34 -0.33
N LYS A 278 9.88 -30.85 -1.57
CA LYS A 278 10.29 -29.49 -1.96
C LYS A 278 9.20 -28.46 -1.69
N PHE A 279 7.94 -28.89 -1.64
CA PHE A 279 6.79 -28.07 -1.30
C PHE A 279 6.64 -28.00 0.23
N ALA A 280 7.52 -27.23 0.89
CA ALA A 280 7.57 -27.15 2.35
C ALA A 280 6.58 -26.10 2.88
N MET A 281 5.28 -26.39 2.87
CA MET A 281 4.26 -25.42 3.27
C MET A 281 4.25 -25.16 4.79
N LYS A 282 4.61 -23.95 5.21
CA LYS A 282 4.24 -23.40 6.51
C LYS A 282 2.86 -22.80 6.36
N MET A 283 1.90 -23.44 7.01
CA MET A 283 0.51 -23.00 7.00
C MET A 283 0.30 -22.12 8.21
N PHE A 284 -0.04 -20.87 7.97
CA PHE A 284 -0.57 -19.98 8.98
C PHE A 284 -2.03 -19.66 8.66
N GLY A 285 -2.81 -19.46 9.71
CA GLY A 285 -4.22 -19.13 9.63
C GLY A 285 -4.67 -18.56 10.96
N ASP A 286 -5.67 -17.68 10.93
CA ASP A 286 -6.34 -17.22 12.14
C ASP A 286 -7.25 -18.36 12.65
N PRO A 287 -6.97 -18.98 13.81
CA PRO A 287 -7.75 -20.09 14.36
C PRO A 287 -9.19 -19.72 14.74
N LEU A 288 -9.54 -18.44 14.79
CA LEU A 288 -10.76 -17.95 15.43
C LEU A 288 -12.00 -17.85 14.52
N LYS A 289 -11.98 -18.42 13.30
CA LYS A 289 -13.06 -18.20 12.31
C LYS A 289 -13.69 -19.45 11.67
N CYS A 290 -13.51 -20.65 12.22
CA CYS A 290 -14.28 -21.82 11.74
C CYS A 290 -15.74 -21.76 12.23
N THR A 291 -16.69 -22.03 11.35
CA THR A 291 -18.09 -22.26 11.77
C THR A 291 -18.22 -23.63 12.45
N GLU A 292 -19.24 -23.83 13.29
CA GLU A 292 -19.48 -25.13 13.96
C GLU A 292 -19.67 -26.29 12.98
N GLU A 293 -20.11 -26.02 11.75
CA GLU A 293 -20.31 -27.02 10.69
C GLU A 293 -19.01 -27.35 9.92
N SER A 294 -17.89 -26.67 10.21
CA SER A 294 -16.62 -26.83 9.50
C SER A 294 -15.72 -27.89 10.15
N ARG A 295 -15.03 -28.68 9.33
CA ARG A 295 -13.90 -29.50 9.77
C ARG A 295 -12.65 -28.63 9.82
N MET A 296 -11.95 -28.65 10.96
CA MET A 296 -10.68 -27.95 11.13
C MET A 296 -9.52 -28.94 10.94
N GLU A 297 -8.55 -28.60 10.11
CA GLU A 297 -7.26 -29.28 10.03
C GLU A 297 -6.13 -28.26 10.18
N GLY A 298 -5.37 -28.35 11.27
CA GLY A 298 -4.39 -27.32 11.65
C GLY A 298 -5.09 -25.99 11.95
N PHE A 299 -4.78 -24.96 11.17
CA PHE A 299 -5.36 -23.60 11.28
C PHE A 299 -6.31 -23.27 10.11
N ILE A 300 -6.81 -24.29 9.41
CA ILE A 300 -7.66 -24.12 8.24
C ILE A 300 -8.99 -24.83 8.42
N CYS A 301 -10.06 -24.13 8.08
CA CYS A 301 -11.42 -24.63 8.06
C CYS A 301 -11.77 -25.11 6.65
N CYS A 302 -12.38 -26.28 6.53
CA CYS A 302 -13.07 -26.70 5.32
C CYS A 302 -14.51 -27.09 5.65
N THR A 303 -15.40 -26.99 4.67
CA THR A 303 -16.80 -27.40 4.76
C THR A 303 -17.08 -28.40 3.65
N ASN A 304 -17.83 -29.46 3.96
CA ASN A 304 -18.44 -30.28 2.92
C ASN A 304 -19.65 -29.48 2.40
N PRO A 305 -19.83 -29.31 1.09
CA PRO A 305 -21.10 -28.81 0.58
C PRO A 305 -22.20 -29.73 1.13
N LYS A 306 -23.23 -29.14 1.75
CA LYS A 306 -24.44 -29.90 2.06
C LYS A 306 -24.93 -30.43 0.71
N ASP A 307 -25.26 -31.72 0.63
CA ASP A 307 -26.05 -32.25 -0.48
C ASP A 307 -27.32 -31.39 -0.51
N ASP A 308 -27.34 -30.37 -1.37
CA ASP A 308 -28.57 -29.69 -1.75
C ASP A 308 -29.36 -30.76 -2.48
N GLY A 309 -30.23 -31.45 -1.73
CA GLY A 309 -30.89 -32.65 -2.16
C GLY A 309 -31.46 -32.50 -3.57
N GLU A 310 -30.82 -33.15 -4.53
CA GLU A 310 -31.51 -33.66 -5.70
C GLU A 310 -32.59 -34.61 -5.18
N ASN A 311 -33.80 -34.08 -5.05
CA ASN A 311 -35.02 -34.85 -5.09
C ASN A 311 -36.19 -33.97 -5.52
N THR A 312 -36.58 -34.12 -6.79
CA THR A 312 -37.94 -34.23 -7.35
C THR A 312 -37.76 -34.09 -8.88
N VAL A 313 -37.85 -35.13 -9.71
CA VAL A 313 -39.03 -35.97 -10.06
C VAL A 313 -40.30 -35.14 -10.21
#